data_AF-A0A7R7VQS8-F1
#
_entry.id   AF-A0A7R7VQS8-F1
#
_cell.length_a   1.000
_cell.length_b   1.000
_cell.length_c   1.000
_cell.angle_alpha   90.00
_cell.angle_beta   90.00
_cell.angle_gamma   90.00
#
_symmetry.space_group_name_H-M   'P 1'
#
loop_
_entity.id
_entity.type
_entity.pdbx_description
1 polymer ?
#
loop_
_entity_poly.entity_id
_entity_poly.type
_entity_poly.pdbx_seq_one_letter_code
_entity_poly.pdbx_strand_id
1 'polypeptide(L)'
;MNGFLSSLGHPVEDTEEESFLLFAQEIPANNLGFVDSCAHSLEVSINGNEYTIQQSPSVLSSSRAGGTTGAVLWKITPLFAEWISGLTSNPLWTHPDSPLQPPAGKTVVELGCGIAGLVALTLGPAVRHYVATDQEYVHRLLRENLDENKGVAYKHKSGGSKGKGGKKKGGSKQVQSEESNISFTSLDWEQDAPELLKRSVGIAPDNNEDEDNGFDLLLSCDCIYNEALVAPFVRTCADICRLRPAYHPEKAADEEGKNPTICIIAQQQRAPDVFEAWLEETLKVFWVYRLNDEHLPVELKGGTGYVLHLLVLRDDA
;
A
#
# COMPACT_ATOMS: atom_id res chain seq x y z
N MET A 1 -19.18 -2.28 -8.99
CA MET A 1 -18.67 -2.43 -7.61
C MET A 1 -19.13 -3.73 -6.95
N ASN A 2 -20.43 -3.98 -6.74
CA ASN A 2 -20.89 -5.17 -6.00
C ASN A 2 -20.38 -6.49 -6.59
N GLY A 3 -20.52 -6.69 -7.91
CA GLY A 3 -20.02 -7.89 -8.59
C GLY A 3 -18.51 -8.06 -8.43
N PHE A 4 -17.76 -6.95 -8.49
CA PHE A 4 -16.33 -6.93 -8.20
C PHE A 4 -16.02 -7.35 -6.76
N LEU A 5 -16.64 -6.73 -5.75
CA LEU A 5 -16.40 -7.06 -4.34
C LEU A 5 -16.76 -8.51 -4.00
N SER A 6 -17.95 -8.97 -4.44
CA SER A 6 -18.40 -10.36 -4.23
C SER A 6 -17.56 -11.40 -4.98
N SER A 7 -16.95 -11.03 -6.11
CA SER A 7 -16.03 -11.92 -6.82
C SER A 7 -14.66 -12.02 -6.17
N LEU A 8 -14.25 -10.99 -5.42
CA LEU A 8 -12.88 -10.80 -4.98
C LEU A 8 -12.63 -11.33 -3.55
N GLY A 9 -13.66 -11.32 -2.70
CA GLY A 9 -13.52 -11.77 -1.32
C GLY A 9 -14.82 -12.19 -0.65
N HIS A 10 -14.67 -12.86 0.49
CA HIS A 10 -15.76 -13.21 1.39
C HIS A 10 -16.06 -12.05 2.34
N PRO A 11 -17.32 -11.59 2.45
CA PRO A 11 -17.68 -10.58 3.44
C PRO A 11 -17.41 -11.11 4.85
N VAL A 12 -16.82 -10.26 5.69
CA VAL A 12 -16.58 -10.53 7.10
C VAL A 12 -17.66 -9.80 7.90
N GLU A 13 -18.45 -10.54 8.68
CA GLU A 13 -19.58 -10.00 9.44
C GLU A 13 -19.36 -10.09 10.96
N ASP A 14 -18.54 -11.03 11.40
CA ASP A 14 -18.29 -11.32 12.81
C ASP A 14 -16.79 -11.49 13.07
N THR A 15 -16.28 -10.75 14.06
CA THR A 15 -14.87 -10.75 14.41
C THR A 15 -14.42 -12.08 15.01
N GLU A 16 -15.23 -12.68 15.89
CA GLU A 16 -14.88 -13.92 16.59
C GLU A 16 -14.83 -15.09 15.61
N GLU A 17 -15.83 -15.18 14.72
CA GLU A 17 -15.86 -16.19 13.65
C GLU A 17 -14.65 -16.08 12.73
N GLU A 18 -14.34 -14.87 12.24
CA GLU A 18 -13.20 -14.67 11.32
C GLU A 18 -11.87 -14.97 12.00
N SER A 19 -11.70 -14.55 13.25
CA SER A 19 -10.49 -14.81 14.03
C SER A 19 -10.32 -16.30 14.31
N PHE A 20 -11.40 -17.00 14.67
CA PHE A 20 -11.38 -18.45 14.81
C PHE A 20 -10.98 -19.14 13.49
N LEU A 21 -11.59 -18.75 12.36
CA LEU A 21 -11.30 -19.34 11.06
C LEU A 21 -9.83 -19.17 10.63
N LEU A 22 -9.22 -18.03 10.94
CA LEU A 22 -7.83 -17.75 10.59
C LEU A 22 -6.86 -18.43 11.56
N PHE A 23 -7.04 -18.26 12.87
CA PHE A 23 -6.07 -18.69 13.89
C PHE A 23 -6.23 -20.15 14.33
N ALA A 24 -7.32 -20.84 13.97
CA ALA A 24 -7.45 -22.29 14.20
C ALA A 24 -6.63 -23.13 13.19
N GLN A 25 -6.07 -22.52 12.13
CA GLN A 25 -5.26 -23.20 11.14
C GLN A 25 -3.86 -23.51 11.68
N GLU A 26 -3.24 -24.59 11.19
CA GLU A 26 -1.82 -24.83 11.44
C GLU A 26 -0.98 -23.81 10.65
N ILE A 27 -0.62 -22.71 11.29
CA ILE A 27 0.21 -21.67 10.71
C ILE A 27 1.69 -22.02 10.94
N PRO A 28 2.57 -21.90 9.93
CA PRO A 28 4.00 -22.09 10.11
C PRO A 28 4.51 -21.20 11.26
N ALA A 29 5.33 -21.77 12.14
CA ALA A 29 6.02 -21.01 13.18
C ALA A 29 6.92 -19.95 12.53
N ASN A 30 6.40 -18.74 12.39
CA ASN A 30 7.12 -17.63 11.80
C ASN A 30 7.88 -16.89 12.91
N ASN A 31 9.11 -16.46 12.59
CA ASN A 31 9.86 -15.53 13.43
C ASN A 31 9.14 -14.16 13.50
N LEU A 32 9.78 -13.16 14.08
CA LEU A 32 9.23 -11.81 14.27
C LEU A 32 8.66 -11.14 13.00
N GLY A 33 8.86 -11.70 11.81
CA GLY A 33 8.25 -11.24 10.56
C GLY A 33 9.21 -10.51 9.63
N PHE A 34 10.48 -10.34 10.02
CA PHE A 34 11.51 -9.72 9.19
C PHE A 34 12.13 -10.72 8.20
N VAL A 35 12.53 -10.25 7.02
CA VAL A 35 13.28 -11.05 6.03
C VAL A 35 14.65 -11.43 6.61
N ASP A 36 15.45 -10.43 7.00
CA ASP A 36 16.67 -10.59 7.80
C ASP A 36 16.91 -9.28 8.57
N SER A 37 16.78 -9.28 9.90
CA SER A 37 16.92 -8.07 10.72
C SER A 37 18.37 -7.64 10.98
N CYS A 38 19.34 -8.47 10.63
CA CYS A 38 20.76 -8.22 10.85
C CYS A 38 21.45 -7.72 9.58
N ALA A 39 20.89 -8.04 8.40
CA ALA A 39 21.40 -7.55 7.12
C ALA A 39 21.19 -6.04 6.98
N HIS A 40 22.22 -5.36 6.48
CA HIS A 40 22.14 -3.94 6.10
C HIS A 40 21.58 -3.73 4.68
N SER A 41 21.56 -4.77 3.86
CA SER A 41 21.05 -4.74 2.49
C SER A 41 20.44 -6.09 2.14
N LEU A 42 19.37 -6.07 1.36
CA LEU A 42 18.69 -7.27 0.84
C LEU A 42 18.55 -7.18 -0.68
N GLU A 43 18.69 -8.31 -1.35
CA GLU A 43 18.32 -8.44 -2.76
C GLU A 43 16.91 -9.07 -2.83
N VAL A 44 16.00 -8.42 -3.54
CA VAL A 44 14.60 -8.85 -3.66
C VAL A 44 14.20 -8.82 -5.13
N SER A 45 13.70 -9.95 -5.63
CA SER A 45 13.16 -10.04 -6.99
C SER A 45 11.66 -9.83 -6.97
N ILE A 46 11.16 -8.86 -7.73
CA ILE A 46 9.73 -8.59 -7.89
C ILE A 46 9.36 -8.51 -9.38
N ASN A 47 8.47 -9.37 -9.86
CA ASN A 47 8.00 -9.46 -11.24
C ASN A 47 9.17 -9.51 -12.25
N GLY A 48 10.24 -10.23 -11.89
CA GLY A 48 11.47 -10.38 -12.68
C GLY A 48 12.43 -9.19 -12.64
N ASN A 49 12.20 -8.22 -11.75
CA ASN A 49 13.11 -7.10 -11.50
C ASN A 49 13.83 -7.28 -10.16
N GLU A 50 15.14 -7.13 -10.17
CA GLU A 50 15.98 -7.21 -8.96
C GLU A 50 16.13 -5.84 -8.31
N TYR A 51 15.77 -5.74 -7.04
CA TYR A 51 15.89 -4.56 -6.19
C TYR A 51 16.89 -4.80 -5.07
N THR A 52 17.74 -3.81 -4.80
CA THR A 52 18.64 -3.81 -3.64
C THR A 52 18.06 -2.88 -2.58
N ILE A 53 17.60 -3.42 -1.45
CA ILE A 53 16.94 -2.69 -0.38
C ILE A 53 17.88 -2.52 0.81
N GLN A 54 18.27 -1.28 1.09
CA GLN A 54 19.00 -0.91 2.30
C GLN A 54 18.08 -0.98 3.52
N GLN A 55 18.62 -1.55 4.59
CA GLN A 55 17.98 -1.63 5.89
C GLN A 55 18.76 -0.88 6.97
N SER A 56 18.12 -0.63 8.12
CA SER A 56 18.79 -0.02 9.27
C SER A 56 18.58 -0.82 10.56
N PRO A 57 19.32 -1.94 10.75
CA PRO A 57 19.31 -2.70 12.00
C PRO A 57 19.63 -1.86 13.25
N SER A 58 20.47 -0.83 13.11
CA SER A 58 20.79 0.08 14.20
C SER A 58 19.58 0.89 14.65
N VAL A 59 18.76 1.41 13.71
CA VAL A 59 17.50 2.08 14.04
C VAL A 59 16.51 1.10 14.65
N LEU A 60 16.41 -0.13 14.14
CA LEU A 60 15.56 -1.18 14.71
C LEU A 60 15.88 -1.42 16.20
N SER A 61 17.17 -1.50 16.55
CA SER A 61 17.66 -1.71 17.91
C SER A 61 17.67 -0.47 18.83
N SER A 62 17.27 0.70 18.33
CA SER A 62 17.39 1.95 19.07
C SER A 62 16.27 2.14 20.12
N SER A 63 16.56 2.88 21.19
CA SER A 63 15.59 3.22 22.25
C SER A 63 14.83 4.52 21.96
N ARG A 64 14.67 4.86 20.68
CA ARG A 64 14.01 6.10 20.27
C ARG A 64 12.53 6.10 20.66
N ALA A 65 11.97 7.30 20.85
CA ALA A 65 10.52 7.45 20.89
C ALA A 65 9.92 7.17 19.50
N GLY A 66 8.76 6.51 19.46
CA GLY A 66 8.11 6.01 18.25
C GLY A 66 8.51 4.58 17.86
N GLY A 67 7.76 3.97 16.94
CA GLY A 67 8.05 2.62 16.46
C GLY A 67 9.30 2.59 15.58
N THR A 68 10.22 1.64 15.82
CA THR A 68 11.46 1.45 15.04
C THR A 68 11.35 0.40 13.94
N THR A 69 10.22 -0.28 13.89
CA THR A 69 10.00 -1.48 13.08
C THR A 69 9.99 -1.21 11.58
N GLY A 70 9.74 0.04 11.17
CA GLY A 70 9.87 0.49 9.77
C GLY A 70 11.31 0.50 9.24
N ALA A 71 12.31 0.18 10.06
CA ALA A 71 13.72 0.16 9.68
C ALA A 71 14.21 -1.13 8.98
N VAL A 72 13.35 -2.12 8.79
CA VAL A 72 13.67 -3.40 8.13
C VAL A 72 12.53 -3.86 7.25
N LEU A 73 12.81 -4.75 6.31
CA LEU A 73 11.82 -5.31 5.39
C LEU A 73 11.06 -6.47 6.05
N TRP A 74 9.74 -6.38 6.03
CA TRP A 74 8.84 -7.42 6.52
C TRP A 74 8.60 -8.49 5.45
N LYS A 75 8.42 -9.74 5.86
CA LYS A 75 8.31 -10.92 4.98
C LYS A 75 7.11 -10.88 4.06
N ILE A 76 6.01 -10.29 4.50
CA ILE A 76 4.82 -10.14 3.67
C ILE A 76 5.02 -9.10 2.56
N THR A 77 5.89 -8.09 2.77
CA THR A 77 6.02 -6.96 1.84
C THR A 77 6.47 -7.37 0.43
N PRO A 78 7.49 -8.23 0.23
CA PRO A 78 7.81 -8.73 -1.11
C PRO A 78 6.66 -9.51 -1.76
N LEU A 79 5.99 -10.37 -1.01
CA LEU A 79 4.88 -11.18 -1.51
C LEU A 79 3.71 -10.29 -1.94
N PHE A 80 3.41 -9.27 -1.13
CA PHE A 80 2.39 -8.29 -1.41
C PHE A 80 2.76 -7.41 -2.61
N ALA A 81 4.01 -6.94 -2.69
CA ALA A 81 4.53 -6.15 -3.79
C ALA A 81 4.45 -6.90 -5.13
N GLU A 82 4.82 -8.19 -5.15
CA GLU A 82 4.65 -9.08 -6.31
C GLU A 82 3.20 -9.11 -6.78
N TRP A 83 2.28 -9.38 -5.85
CA TRP A 83 0.87 -9.51 -6.13
C TRP A 83 0.24 -8.20 -6.61
N ILE A 84 0.43 -7.08 -5.89
CA ILE A 84 -0.21 -5.81 -6.21
C ILE A 84 0.33 -5.18 -7.50
N SER A 85 1.62 -5.39 -7.82
CA SER A 85 2.22 -4.88 -9.06
C SER A 85 2.01 -5.81 -10.27
N GLY A 86 1.36 -6.97 -10.10
CA GLY A 86 0.95 -7.87 -11.17
C GLY A 86 -0.21 -7.35 -12.03
N LEU A 87 0.01 -6.27 -12.80
CA LEU A 87 -1.05 -5.51 -13.50
C LEU A 87 -1.90 -6.33 -14.50
N THR A 88 -1.38 -7.45 -15.00
CA THR A 88 -2.06 -8.31 -15.98
C THR A 88 -2.76 -9.51 -15.37
N SER A 89 -2.56 -9.78 -14.08
CA SER A 89 -3.10 -10.94 -13.38
C SER A 89 -3.96 -10.56 -12.18
N ASN A 90 -3.63 -9.47 -11.48
CA ASN A 90 -4.31 -9.07 -10.27
C ASN A 90 -5.72 -8.52 -10.60
N PRO A 91 -6.79 -9.07 -9.97
CA PRO A 91 -8.18 -8.68 -10.24
C PRO A 91 -8.50 -7.22 -9.94
N LEU A 92 -7.73 -6.56 -9.06
CA LEU A 92 -7.84 -5.12 -8.84
C LEU A 92 -7.62 -4.34 -10.15
N TRP A 93 -6.78 -4.84 -11.05
CA TRP A 93 -6.44 -4.20 -12.33
C TRP A 93 -7.06 -4.87 -13.55
N THR A 94 -7.65 -6.06 -13.41
CA THR A 94 -8.15 -6.86 -14.55
C THR A 94 -9.65 -7.15 -14.51
N HIS A 95 -10.29 -7.09 -13.34
CA HIS A 95 -11.74 -7.30 -13.25
C HIS A 95 -12.53 -6.14 -13.93
N PRO A 96 -13.45 -6.42 -14.86
CA PRO A 96 -14.15 -5.39 -15.64
C PRO A 96 -14.87 -4.32 -14.82
N ASP A 97 -15.44 -4.71 -13.68
CA ASP A 97 -16.16 -3.80 -12.77
C ASP A 97 -15.28 -3.15 -11.70
N SER A 98 -13.95 -3.34 -11.77
CA SER A 98 -13.02 -2.73 -10.81
C SER A 98 -12.94 -1.21 -11.03
N PRO A 99 -13.10 -0.40 -9.98
CA PRO A 99 -12.94 1.06 -10.07
C PRO A 99 -11.48 1.49 -10.29
N LEU A 100 -10.53 0.56 -10.14
CA LEU A 100 -9.09 0.84 -10.20
C LEU A 100 -8.52 0.76 -11.62
N GLN A 101 -9.34 0.39 -12.62
CA GLN A 101 -8.92 0.37 -14.02
C GLN A 101 -9.16 1.71 -14.73
N PRO A 102 -8.23 2.17 -15.60
CA PRO A 102 -6.85 1.69 -15.74
C PRO A 102 -5.94 2.23 -14.61
N PRO A 103 -4.83 1.55 -14.27
CA PRO A 103 -3.91 1.98 -13.20
C PRO A 103 -3.31 3.37 -13.41
N ALA A 104 -3.00 3.74 -14.66
CA ALA A 104 -2.25 4.96 -15.00
C ALA A 104 -2.92 6.28 -14.58
N GLY A 105 -4.22 6.27 -14.25
CA GLY A 105 -4.95 7.43 -13.74
C GLY A 105 -5.02 7.51 -12.21
N LYS A 106 -4.57 6.46 -11.51
CA LYS A 106 -4.86 6.24 -10.09
C LYS A 106 -3.89 6.94 -9.17
N THR A 107 -4.43 7.47 -8.07
CA THR A 107 -3.63 8.02 -6.97
C THR A 107 -3.65 7.05 -5.81
N VAL A 108 -2.47 6.58 -5.39
CA VAL A 108 -2.31 5.59 -4.32
C VAL A 108 -1.70 6.26 -3.10
N VAL A 109 -2.15 5.88 -1.91
CA VAL A 109 -1.48 6.20 -0.64
C VAL A 109 -1.13 4.92 0.10
N GLU A 110 0.07 4.88 0.68
CA GLU A 110 0.54 3.77 1.51
C GLU A 110 0.76 4.25 2.95
N LEU A 111 0.15 3.56 3.90
CA LEU A 111 0.38 3.75 5.33
C LEU A 111 1.46 2.80 5.82
N GLY A 112 2.48 3.33 6.49
CA GLY A 112 3.57 2.53 7.06
C GLY A 112 4.49 1.94 5.99
N CYS A 113 4.95 2.75 5.05
CA CYS A 113 5.77 2.28 3.93
C CYS A 113 7.16 1.72 4.34
N GLY A 114 7.60 2.06 5.55
CA GLY A 114 8.94 1.77 6.05
C GLY A 114 10.05 2.38 5.19
N ILE A 115 11.30 2.12 5.55
CA ILE A 115 12.46 2.60 4.79
C ILE A 115 12.62 1.87 3.46
N ALA A 116 12.04 0.68 3.31
CA ALA A 116 12.20 -0.13 2.10
C ALA A 116 11.50 0.50 0.89
N GLY A 117 10.30 1.06 1.08
CA GLY A 117 9.52 1.65 -0.01
C GLY A 117 9.23 0.68 -1.16
N LEU A 118 9.23 -0.64 -0.89
CA LEU A 118 9.22 -1.67 -1.93
C LEU A 118 7.91 -1.68 -2.72
N VAL A 119 6.78 -1.47 -2.05
CA VAL A 119 5.47 -1.37 -2.72
C VAL A 119 5.42 -0.11 -3.60
N ALA A 120 5.93 1.02 -3.10
CA ALA A 120 6.06 2.25 -3.87
C ALA A 120 6.93 2.07 -5.13
N LEU A 121 8.09 1.41 -5.02
CA LEU A 121 8.99 1.12 -6.14
C LEU A 121 8.34 0.27 -7.23
N THR A 122 7.52 -0.70 -6.83
CA THR A 122 6.95 -1.72 -7.74
C THR A 122 5.64 -1.28 -8.35
N LEU A 123 4.76 -0.58 -7.61
CA LEU A 123 3.47 -0.10 -8.10
C LEU A 123 3.53 1.34 -8.64
N GLY A 124 4.36 2.20 -8.05
CA GLY A 124 4.49 3.62 -8.42
C GLY A 124 4.61 3.87 -9.94
N PRO A 125 5.48 3.14 -10.68
CA PRO A 125 5.64 3.33 -12.12
C PRO A 125 4.37 3.14 -12.96
N ALA A 126 3.39 2.39 -12.45
CA ALA A 126 2.14 2.02 -13.13
C ALA A 126 0.98 2.98 -12.87
N VAL A 127 1.04 3.75 -11.78
CA VAL A 127 -0.04 4.63 -11.33
C VAL A 127 0.26 6.09 -11.67
N ARG A 128 -0.73 6.98 -11.54
CA ARG A 128 -0.53 8.42 -11.76
C ARG A 128 0.42 8.98 -10.72
N HIS A 129 0.14 8.71 -9.45
CA HIS A 129 0.92 9.21 -8.32
C HIS A 129 0.84 8.26 -7.13
N TYR A 130 1.95 8.09 -6.43
CA TYR A 130 2.06 7.24 -5.25
C TYR A 130 2.56 8.07 -4.07
N VAL A 131 1.78 8.11 -2.99
CA VAL A 131 2.12 8.81 -1.76
C VAL A 131 2.51 7.80 -0.70
N ALA A 132 3.81 7.65 -0.45
CA ALA A 132 4.33 6.85 0.64
C ALA A 132 4.27 7.65 1.94
N THR A 133 3.74 7.07 3.02
CA THR A 133 3.63 7.73 4.32
C THR A 133 4.19 6.85 5.43
N ASP A 134 4.87 7.48 6.37
CA ASP A 134 5.40 6.88 7.59
C ASP A 134 5.81 7.99 8.57
N GLN A 135 6.39 7.65 9.72
CA GLN A 135 7.02 8.63 10.60
C GLN A 135 8.22 9.30 9.92
N GLU A 136 8.49 10.57 10.23
CA GLU A 136 9.52 11.39 9.55
C GLU A 136 10.92 10.76 9.51
N TYR A 137 11.24 9.89 10.46
CA TYR A 137 12.56 9.25 10.50
C TYR A 137 12.85 8.32 9.33
N VAL A 138 11.79 7.78 8.72
CA VAL A 138 11.88 6.86 7.58
C VAL A 138 12.39 7.61 6.35
N HIS A 139 12.04 8.89 6.23
CA HIS A 139 12.20 9.72 5.05
C HIS A 139 13.58 9.64 4.39
N ARG A 140 14.66 9.82 5.16
CA ARG A 140 16.02 9.85 4.59
C ARG A 140 16.40 8.52 3.95
N LEU A 141 16.21 7.42 4.69
CA LEU A 141 16.58 6.07 4.23
C LEU A 141 15.65 5.59 3.13
N LEU A 142 14.36 5.93 3.20
CA LEU A 142 13.41 5.70 2.12
C LEU A 142 13.87 6.39 0.83
N ARG A 143 14.26 7.67 0.88
CA ARG A 143 14.74 8.39 -0.29
C ARG A 143 15.98 7.73 -0.90
N GLU A 144 16.92 7.29 -0.08
CA GLU A 144 18.11 6.54 -0.54
C GLU A 144 17.71 5.27 -1.30
N ASN A 145 16.79 4.46 -0.74
CA ASN A 145 16.26 3.27 -1.42
C ASN A 145 15.52 3.59 -2.72
N LEU A 146 14.69 4.64 -2.73
CA LEU A 146 13.97 5.08 -3.93
C LEU A 146 14.92 5.52 -5.04
N ASP A 147 15.95 6.29 -4.71
CA ASP A 147 16.93 6.81 -5.66
C ASP A 147 17.82 5.68 -6.23
N GLU A 148 18.30 4.77 -5.38
CA GLU A 148 19.11 3.60 -5.79
C GLU A 148 18.34 2.69 -6.75
N ASN A 149 17.04 2.50 -6.52
CA ASN A 149 16.20 1.57 -7.28
C ASN A 149 15.39 2.22 -8.40
N LYS A 150 15.46 3.55 -8.58
CA LYS A 150 14.72 4.28 -9.63
C LYS A 150 15.02 3.73 -11.03
N GLY A 151 16.28 3.40 -11.29
CA GLY A 151 16.72 2.82 -12.55
C GLY A 151 16.17 1.43 -12.82
N VAL A 152 15.73 0.70 -11.78
CA VAL A 152 15.05 -0.60 -11.86
C VAL A 152 13.55 -0.40 -12.07
N ALA A 153 12.92 0.41 -11.23
CA ALA A 153 11.47 0.66 -11.23
C ALA A 153 10.97 1.23 -12.58
N TYR A 154 11.74 2.10 -13.23
CA TYR A 154 11.31 2.82 -14.43
C TYR A 154 11.95 2.33 -15.74
N LYS A 155 12.60 1.14 -15.76
CA LYS A 155 13.30 0.59 -16.94
C LYS A 155 12.49 0.68 -18.24
N HIS A 156 11.18 0.41 -18.18
CA HIS A 156 10.30 0.37 -19.34
C HIS A 156 9.90 1.73 -19.93
N LYS A 157 10.01 2.85 -19.18
CA LYS A 157 9.68 4.18 -19.72
C LYS A 157 10.77 4.76 -20.63
N SER A 158 12.00 4.24 -20.54
CA SER A 158 13.15 4.69 -21.34
C SER A 158 13.29 4.01 -22.72
N GLY A 159 12.36 3.13 -23.11
CA GLY A 159 12.43 2.26 -24.29
C GLY A 159 12.12 2.89 -25.66
N GLY A 160 12.19 4.22 -25.81
CA GLY A 160 11.78 4.94 -27.02
C GLY A 160 12.88 5.76 -27.70
N SER A 161 13.95 5.13 -28.19
CA SER A 161 14.75 5.55 -29.38
C SER A 161 16.17 4.96 -29.33
N LYS A 162 16.36 3.77 -29.91
CA LYS A 162 17.67 3.39 -30.47
C LYS A 162 17.75 3.88 -31.92
N GLY A 163 17.77 5.19 -32.09
CA GLY A 163 18.20 5.82 -33.33
C GLY A 163 19.72 5.73 -33.47
N LYS A 164 20.22 4.86 -34.35
CA LYS A 164 21.60 4.91 -34.85
C LYS A 164 21.86 6.28 -35.49
N GLY A 165 22.85 7.03 -35.02
CA GLY A 165 23.55 8.01 -35.85
C GLY A 165 24.06 9.27 -35.14
N GLY A 166 25.38 9.46 -35.20
CA GLY A 166 25.98 10.80 -35.31
C GLY A 166 26.61 11.38 -34.05
N LYS A 167 27.94 11.36 -34.00
CA LYS A 167 28.76 12.30 -33.19
C LYS A 167 28.34 13.75 -33.52
N LYS A 168 27.82 14.50 -32.54
CA LYS A 168 27.94 15.97 -32.49
C LYS A 168 28.27 16.43 -31.08
N LYS A 169 29.34 17.24 -31.00
CA LYS A 169 29.78 18.01 -29.83
C LYS A 169 28.81 19.15 -29.53
N GLY A 170 28.71 19.51 -28.25
CA GLY A 170 28.41 20.87 -27.78
C GLY A 170 26.94 21.17 -27.54
N GLY A 171 26.58 21.29 -26.26
CA GLY A 171 25.29 21.79 -25.80
C GLY A 171 24.92 21.17 -24.47
N SER A 172 25.15 21.91 -23.37
CA SER A 172 24.61 21.60 -22.05
C SER A 172 23.08 21.66 -22.12
N LYS A 173 22.45 20.56 -22.54
CA LYS A 173 21.03 20.34 -22.31
C LYS A 173 20.90 19.87 -20.87
N GLN A 174 20.24 20.68 -20.04
CA GLN A 174 19.73 20.23 -18.76
C GLN A 174 19.03 18.89 -18.99
N VAL A 175 19.53 17.85 -18.35
CA VAL A 175 18.79 16.60 -18.18
C VAL A 175 17.56 17.01 -17.39
N GLN A 176 16.40 17.09 -18.04
CA GLN A 176 15.13 17.06 -17.31
C GLN A 176 15.13 15.72 -16.61
N SER A 177 15.47 15.73 -15.32
CA SER A 177 15.24 14.58 -14.47
C SER A 177 13.74 14.33 -14.51
N GLU A 178 13.29 13.25 -15.15
CA GLU A 178 11.93 12.76 -14.93
C GLU A 178 11.83 12.52 -13.43
N GLU A 179 11.20 13.43 -12.71
CA GLU A 179 10.95 13.27 -11.28
C GLU A 179 10.07 12.03 -11.10
N SER A 180 10.38 11.24 -10.07
CA SER A 180 9.60 10.05 -9.74
C SER A 180 8.17 10.50 -9.41
N ASN A 181 7.14 9.76 -9.84
CA ASN A 181 5.76 10.02 -9.41
C ASN A 181 5.46 9.42 -8.02
N ILE A 182 6.52 9.15 -7.26
CA ILE A 182 6.48 8.70 -5.87
C ILE A 182 6.89 9.88 -4.99
N SER A 183 6.01 10.30 -4.10
CA SER A 183 6.28 11.32 -3.09
C SER A 183 6.22 10.71 -1.70
N PHE A 184 6.98 11.29 -0.77
CA PHE A 184 6.88 10.98 0.65
C PHE A 184 6.28 12.16 1.41
N THR A 185 5.46 11.88 2.41
CA THR A 185 5.10 12.83 3.47
C THR A 185 5.03 12.09 4.80
N SER A 186 5.44 12.76 5.88
CA SER A 186 5.26 12.22 7.21
C SER A 186 3.78 12.10 7.54
N LEU A 187 3.41 11.02 8.24
CA LEU A 187 2.09 10.85 8.81
C LEU A 187 2.20 10.06 10.12
N ASP A 188 1.85 10.71 11.22
CA ASP A 188 1.62 10.08 12.52
C ASP A 188 0.13 9.81 12.70
N TRP A 189 -0.26 8.53 12.74
CA TRP A 189 -1.67 8.12 12.84
C TRP A 189 -2.37 8.62 14.11
N GLU A 190 -1.63 8.98 15.16
CA GLU A 190 -2.19 9.47 16.42
C GLU A 190 -2.42 10.98 16.39
N GLN A 191 -1.60 11.73 15.65
CA GLN A 191 -1.51 13.19 15.78
C GLN A 191 -1.93 13.96 14.52
N ASP A 192 -1.71 13.37 13.33
CA ASP A 192 -1.84 14.09 12.08
C ASP A 192 -3.25 13.96 11.46
N ALA A 193 -3.50 14.83 10.50
CA ALA A 193 -4.75 15.00 9.76
C ALA A 193 -4.56 14.50 8.30
N PRO A 194 -5.07 13.30 7.94
CA PRO A 194 -4.79 12.67 6.64
C PRO A 194 -5.38 13.42 5.43
N GLU A 195 -6.38 14.26 5.63
CA GLU A 195 -6.99 15.08 4.57
C GLU A 195 -6.02 16.08 3.94
N LEU A 196 -4.91 16.39 4.60
CA LEU A 196 -3.90 17.34 4.12
C LEU A 196 -2.82 16.69 3.24
N LEU A 197 -2.80 15.36 3.13
CA LEU A 197 -1.70 14.60 2.50
C LEU A 197 -1.39 15.06 1.05
N LYS A 198 -2.41 15.20 0.19
CA LYS A 198 -2.21 15.64 -1.20
C LYS A 198 -1.64 17.05 -1.30
N ARG A 199 -2.04 17.93 -0.38
CA ARG A 199 -1.53 19.30 -0.32
C ARG A 199 -0.07 19.32 0.14
N SER A 200 0.29 18.50 1.12
CA SER A 200 1.66 18.39 1.64
C SER A 200 2.67 17.96 0.57
N VAL A 201 2.24 17.16 -0.41
CA VAL A 201 3.10 16.69 -1.51
C VAL A 201 2.90 17.46 -2.83
N GLY A 202 2.14 18.56 -2.81
CA GLY A 202 1.98 19.44 -3.98
C GLY A 202 1.24 18.81 -5.16
N ILE A 203 0.42 17.78 -4.92
CA ILE A 203 -0.43 17.16 -5.94
C ILE A 203 -1.88 17.61 -5.87
N ALA A 204 -2.24 18.37 -4.84
CA ALA A 204 -3.48 19.14 -4.82
C ALA A 204 -3.37 20.28 -5.85
N PRO A 205 -4.34 20.46 -6.77
CA PRO A 205 -4.33 21.59 -7.69
C PRO A 205 -4.55 22.92 -6.95
N ASP A 206 -4.11 24.02 -7.57
CA ASP A 206 -3.91 25.27 -6.85
C ASP A 206 -5.21 26.00 -6.44
N ASN A 207 -6.39 25.84 -7.10
CA ASN A 207 -7.59 26.63 -6.79
C ASN A 207 -8.90 26.16 -7.49
N ASN A 208 -9.55 25.04 -7.15
CA ASN A 208 -11.01 24.91 -7.36
C ASN A 208 -11.69 24.10 -6.23
N GLU A 209 -12.88 24.54 -5.84
CA GLU A 209 -13.69 23.98 -4.74
C GLU A 209 -14.31 22.60 -5.08
N ASP A 210 -14.21 22.14 -6.33
CA ASP A 210 -14.76 20.86 -6.84
C ASP A 210 -13.71 19.72 -6.96
N GLU A 211 -12.59 19.81 -6.25
CA GLU A 211 -11.41 18.95 -6.51
C GLU A 211 -11.36 17.66 -5.67
N ASP A 212 -11.05 16.55 -6.35
CA ASP A 212 -10.89 15.21 -5.78
C ASP A 212 -9.61 15.11 -4.93
N ASN A 213 -9.74 15.42 -3.65
CA ASN A 213 -8.67 15.26 -2.66
C ASN A 213 -8.45 13.80 -2.23
N GLY A 214 -9.25 12.85 -2.72
CA GLY A 214 -9.23 11.47 -2.27
C GLY A 214 -8.31 10.55 -3.06
N PHE A 215 -8.10 9.35 -2.53
CA PHE A 215 -7.19 8.36 -3.11
C PHE A 215 -7.99 7.22 -3.71
N ASP A 216 -7.66 6.76 -4.91
CA ASP A 216 -8.35 5.61 -5.49
C ASP A 216 -8.06 4.33 -4.69
N LEU A 217 -6.83 4.22 -4.18
CA LEU A 217 -6.32 3.05 -3.47
C LEU A 217 -5.52 3.46 -2.22
N LEU A 218 -5.86 2.86 -1.08
CA LEU A 218 -5.10 2.91 0.16
C LEU A 218 -4.47 1.54 0.38
N LEU A 219 -3.17 1.51 0.64
CA LEU A 219 -2.41 0.29 0.93
C LEU A 219 -1.82 0.35 2.33
N SER A 220 -1.80 -0.79 3.02
CA SER A 220 -1.04 -0.97 4.25
C SER A 220 -0.50 -2.39 4.29
N CYS A 221 0.78 -2.51 4.58
CA CYS A 221 1.47 -3.79 4.65
C CYS A 221 2.06 -3.97 6.05
N ASP A 222 1.55 -4.95 6.79
CA ASP A 222 2.05 -5.41 8.08
C ASP A 222 2.04 -4.38 9.23
N CYS A 223 1.07 -3.48 9.21
CA CYS A 223 0.94 -2.39 10.19
C CYS A 223 0.11 -2.75 11.44
N ILE A 224 -0.50 -3.94 11.47
CA ILE A 224 -1.34 -4.41 12.59
C ILE A 224 -0.50 -5.30 13.50
N TYR A 225 0.20 -4.68 14.45
CA TYR A 225 1.10 -5.39 15.38
C TYR A 225 1.09 -4.87 16.82
N ASN A 226 0.43 -3.73 17.07
CA ASN A 226 0.32 -3.11 18.39
C ASN A 226 -1.11 -2.62 18.59
N GLU A 227 -1.80 -3.19 19.59
CA GLU A 227 -3.19 -2.86 19.92
C GLU A 227 -3.40 -1.36 20.16
N ALA A 228 -2.43 -0.67 20.77
CA ALA A 228 -2.52 0.77 21.03
C ALA A 228 -2.62 1.62 19.74
N LEU A 229 -2.13 1.09 18.60
CA LEU A 229 -2.17 1.78 17.32
C LEU A 229 -3.42 1.43 16.49
N VAL A 230 -4.25 0.48 16.92
CA VAL A 230 -5.41 0.01 16.15
C VAL A 230 -6.40 1.15 15.90
N ALA A 231 -6.90 1.79 16.95
CA ALA A 231 -7.87 2.88 16.83
C ALA A 231 -7.35 4.06 15.97
N PRO A 232 -6.13 4.60 16.20
CA PRO A 232 -5.61 5.68 15.35
C PRO A 232 -5.36 5.23 13.90
N PHE A 233 -4.95 3.98 13.66
CA PHE A 233 -4.79 3.42 12.31
C PHE A 233 -6.12 3.32 11.56
N VAL A 234 -7.16 2.75 12.18
CA VAL A 234 -8.49 2.60 11.56
C VAL A 234 -9.11 3.97 11.30
N ARG A 235 -8.99 4.91 12.25
CA ARG A 235 -9.38 6.31 12.06
C ARG A 235 -8.69 6.93 10.84
N THR A 236 -7.38 6.79 10.74
CA THR A 236 -6.60 7.31 9.60
C THR A 236 -7.09 6.73 8.27
N CYS A 237 -7.35 5.42 8.22
CA CYS A 237 -7.91 4.79 7.03
C CYS A 237 -9.29 5.37 6.67
N ALA A 238 -10.15 5.57 7.67
CA ALA A 238 -11.50 6.10 7.48
C ALA A 238 -11.45 7.55 6.98
N ASP A 239 -10.62 8.39 7.59
CA ASP A 239 -10.46 9.79 7.21
C ASP A 239 -9.94 9.94 5.77
N ILE A 240 -8.98 9.10 5.35
CA ILE A 240 -8.55 9.04 3.94
C ILE A 240 -9.69 8.59 3.02
N CYS A 241 -10.45 7.57 3.41
CA CYS A 241 -11.55 7.05 2.59
C CYS A 241 -12.71 8.06 2.47
N ARG A 242 -12.96 8.89 3.48
CA ARG A 242 -13.99 9.95 3.48
C ARG A 242 -13.73 11.07 2.47
N LEU A 243 -12.51 11.17 1.93
CA LEU A 243 -12.20 12.10 0.84
C LEU A 243 -12.80 11.68 -0.51
N ARG A 244 -13.42 10.50 -0.57
CA ARG A 244 -14.19 9.97 -1.70
C ARG A 244 -15.59 9.54 -1.22
N PRO A 245 -16.55 9.32 -2.14
CA PRO A 245 -17.88 8.84 -1.76
C PRO A 245 -17.80 7.51 -1.02
N ALA A 246 -18.63 7.36 0.01
CA ALA A 246 -18.79 6.08 0.70
C ALA A 246 -19.54 5.07 -0.16
N TYR A 247 -19.30 3.78 0.09
CA TYR A 247 -19.96 2.70 -0.63
C TYR A 247 -21.27 2.28 0.04
N HIS A 248 -22.33 2.15 -0.75
CA HIS A 248 -23.59 1.54 -0.33
C HIS A 248 -23.98 0.45 -1.35
N PRO A 249 -24.22 -0.81 -0.92
CA PRO A 249 -24.52 -1.93 -1.82
C PRO A 249 -25.70 -1.68 -2.77
N GLU A 250 -26.72 -0.94 -2.35
CA GLU A 250 -27.91 -0.70 -3.19
C GLU A 250 -27.84 0.60 -4.01
N LYS A 251 -26.81 1.43 -3.83
CA LYS A 251 -26.66 2.67 -4.59
C LYS A 251 -25.66 2.45 -5.73
N ALA A 252 -25.96 3.00 -6.89
CA ALA A 252 -25.00 3.07 -7.98
C ALA A 252 -23.81 3.99 -7.59
N ALA A 253 -22.82 4.13 -8.48
CA ALA A 253 -21.81 5.19 -8.33
C ALA A 253 -22.50 6.53 -8.03
N ASP A 254 -21.81 7.41 -7.29
CA ASP A 254 -22.39 8.69 -6.89
C ASP A 254 -22.85 9.52 -8.10
N GLU A 255 -23.60 10.59 -7.84
CA GLU A 255 -24.14 11.47 -8.91
C GLU A 255 -23.03 12.09 -9.78
N GLU A 256 -21.79 12.14 -9.28
CA GLU A 256 -20.60 12.66 -9.95
C GLU A 256 -19.77 11.58 -10.68
N GLY A 257 -20.15 10.30 -10.59
CA GLY A 257 -19.43 9.16 -11.16
C GLY A 257 -18.12 8.78 -10.45
N LYS A 258 -17.85 9.31 -9.25
CA LYS A 258 -16.70 8.97 -8.41
C LYS A 258 -16.94 7.65 -7.69
N ASN A 259 -15.91 6.80 -7.74
CA ASN A 259 -15.88 5.55 -6.98
C ASN A 259 -15.35 5.76 -5.55
N PRO A 260 -15.72 4.91 -4.58
CA PRO A 260 -15.10 4.89 -3.26
C PRO A 260 -13.61 4.58 -3.32
N THR A 261 -12.87 4.97 -2.28
CA THR A 261 -11.51 4.49 -2.04
C THR A 261 -11.56 2.98 -1.77
N ILE A 262 -10.73 2.21 -2.46
CA ILE A 262 -10.47 0.80 -2.10
C ILE A 262 -9.30 0.78 -1.12
N CYS A 263 -9.45 0.14 0.02
CA CYS A 263 -8.37 -0.04 1.00
C CYS A 263 -7.96 -1.51 1.05
N ILE A 264 -6.65 -1.81 0.94
CA ILE A 264 -6.11 -3.17 1.05
C ILE A 264 -5.15 -3.24 2.24
N ILE A 265 -5.49 -4.09 3.20
CA ILE A 265 -4.70 -4.38 4.39
C ILE A 265 -4.11 -5.78 4.26
N ALA A 266 -2.79 -5.84 4.04
CA ALA A 266 -2.04 -7.08 4.05
C ALA A 266 -1.37 -7.25 5.43
N GLN A 267 -1.59 -8.38 6.10
CA GLN A 267 -1.07 -8.61 7.45
C GLN A 267 -0.57 -10.04 7.66
N GLN A 268 0.43 -10.19 8.53
CA GLN A 268 0.83 -11.49 9.06
C GLN A 268 0.00 -11.83 10.30
N GLN A 269 -0.53 -13.04 10.35
CA GLN A 269 -1.20 -13.58 11.52
C GLN A 269 -0.16 -13.84 12.63
N ARG A 270 -0.22 -13.05 13.71
CA ARG A 270 0.73 -13.12 14.84
C ARG A 270 0.05 -13.30 16.18
N ALA A 271 -0.87 -12.38 16.49
CA ALA A 271 -1.56 -12.32 17.76
C ALA A 271 -3.07 -12.20 17.47
N PRO A 272 -3.88 -13.19 17.87
CA PRO A 272 -5.33 -13.15 17.65
C PRO A 272 -5.94 -11.91 18.30
N ASP A 273 -5.57 -11.58 19.55
CA ASP A 273 -6.11 -10.43 20.28
C ASP A 273 -5.91 -9.09 19.53
N VAL A 274 -4.74 -8.88 18.91
CA VAL A 274 -4.46 -7.64 18.15
C VAL A 274 -5.23 -7.62 16.83
N PHE A 275 -5.37 -8.78 16.18
CA PHE A 275 -6.17 -8.92 14.98
C PHE A 275 -7.66 -8.69 15.27
N GLU A 276 -8.19 -9.27 16.34
CA GLU A 276 -9.57 -9.12 16.81
C GLU A 276 -9.86 -7.64 17.12
N ALA A 277 -9.01 -6.98 17.90
CA ALA A 277 -9.15 -5.56 18.18
C ALA A 277 -9.18 -4.72 16.88
N TRP A 278 -8.32 -5.04 15.92
CA TRP A 278 -8.32 -4.37 14.62
C TRP A 278 -9.60 -4.61 13.83
N LEU A 279 -10.07 -5.85 13.76
CA LEU A 279 -11.25 -6.21 12.99
C LEU A 279 -12.53 -5.63 13.63
N GLU A 280 -12.65 -5.65 14.95
CA GLU A 280 -13.74 -5.02 15.69
C GLU A 280 -13.80 -3.51 15.42
N GLU A 281 -12.68 -2.78 15.54
CA GLU A 281 -12.67 -1.35 15.23
C GLU A 281 -12.97 -1.08 13.76
N THR A 282 -12.49 -1.93 12.85
CA THR A 282 -12.67 -1.77 11.40
C THR A 282 -14.13 -2.01 10.97
N LEU A 283 -14.80 -3.04 11.50
CA LEU A 283 -16.19 -3.38 11.15
C LEU A 283 -17.21 -2.31 11.58
N LYS A 284 -16.85 -1.44 12.53
CA LYS A 284 -17.67 -0.29 12.92
C LYS A 284 -17.85 0.71 11.79
N VAL A 285 -16.90 0.81 10.86
CA VAL A 285 -16.85 1.88 9.86
C VAL A 285 -16.66 1.39 8.41
N PHE A 286 -16.18 0.16 8.21
CA PHE A 286 -15.94 -0.42 6.89
C PHE A 286 -16.80 -1.65 6.62
N TRP A 287 -17.17 -1.84 5.36
CA TRP A 287 -17.44 -3.17 4.83
C TRP A 287 -16.10 -3.86 4.63
N VAL A 288 -15.95 -5.07 5.20
CA VAL A 288 -14.70 -5.83 5.20
C VAL A 288 -14.87 -7.10 4.40
N TYR A 289 -13.91 -7.39 3.53
CA TYR A 289 -13.87 -8.60 2.72
C TYR A 289 -12.50 -9.28 2.87
N ARG A 290 -12.47 -10.54 3.30
CA ARG A 290 -11.25 -11.37 3.19
C ARG A 290 -11.07 -11.79 1.74
N LEU A 291 -9.91 -11.50 1.15
CA LEU A 291 -9.64 -11.88 -0.25
C LEU A 291 -9.62 -13.40 -0.45
N ASN A 292 -10.19 -13.86 -1.56
CA ASN A 292 -10.21 -15.29 -1.88
C ASN A 292 -8.83 -15.79 -2.32
N ASP A 293 -8.48 -17.01 -1.91
CA ASP A 293 -7.24 -17.70 -2.29
C ASP A 293 -7.04 -17.87 -3.80
N GLU A 294 -8.11 -17.85 -4.59
CA GLU A 294 -8.04 -17.93 -6.05
C GLU A 294 -7.36 -16.70 -6.69
N HIS A 295 -7.42 -15.56 -5.99
CA HIS A 295 -6.85 -14.29 -6.44
C HIS A 295 -5.45 -14.02 -5.88
N LEU A 296 -4.95 -14.89 -4.99
CA LEU A 296 -3.68 -14.71 -4.29
C LEU A 296 -2.61 -15.68 -4.83
N PRO A 297 -1.32 -15.27 -4.83
CA PRO A 297 -0.22 -16.19 -5.08
C PRO A 297 -0.16 -17.23 -3.96
N VAL A 298 0.45 -18.39 -4.21
CA VAL A 298 0.45 -19.54 -3.28
C VAL A 298 1.00 -19.18 -1.90
N GLU A 299 1.95 -18.25 -1.85
CA GLU A 299 2.62 -17.76 -0.65
C GLU A 299 1.76 -16.83 0.22
N LEU A 300 0.63 -16.32 -0.31
CA LEU A 300 -0.31 -15.45 0.41
C LEU A 300 -1.67 -16.11 0.70
N LYS A 301 -1.86 -17.37 0.31
CA LYS A 301 -3.12 -18.11 0.53
C LYS A 301 -3.34 -18.47 1.99
N GLY A 302 -4.57 -18.87 2.33
CA GLY A 302 -4.92 -19.46 3.61
C GLY A 302 -3.92 -20.55 4.03
N GLY A 303 -3.64 -20.60 5.34
CA GLY A 303 -2.68 -21.54 5.94
C GLY A 303 -1.21 -21.10 5.86
N THR A 304 -0.86 -20.03 5.15
CA THR A 304 0.53 -19.53 5.07
C THR A 304 0.91 -18.62 6.24
N GLY A 305 -0.07 -18.18 7.04
CA GLY A 305 0.10 -17.18 8.09
C GLY A 305 0.00 -15.74 7.61
N TYR A 306 -0.42 -15.51 6.37
CA TYR A 306 -0.76 -14.18 5.86
C TYR A 306 -2.25 -14.10 5.52
N VAL A 307 -2.78 -12.88 5.54
CA VAL A 307 -4.16 -12.62 5.14
C VAL A 307 -4.27 -11.21 4.57
N LEU A 308 -5.07 -11.06 3.52
CA LEU A 308 -5.37 -9.77 2.90
C LEU A 308 -6.85 -9.46 3.06
N HIS A 309 -7.14 -8.26 3.53
CA HIS A 309 -8.50 -7.73 3.63
C HIS A 309 -8.67 -6.54 2.70
N LEU A 310 -9.82 -6.48 2.04
CA LEU A 310 -10.29 -5.33 1.31
C LEU A 310 -11.34 -4.61 2.15
N LEU A 311 -11.18 -3.31 2.30
CA LEU A 311 -12.11 -2.44 3.03
C LEU A 311 -12.71 -1.40 2.07
N VAL A 312 -14.00 -1.14 2.21
CA VAL A 312 -14.69 0.02 1.60
C VAL A 312 -15.54 0.72 2.65
N LEU A 313 -15.43 2.04 2.72
CA LEU A 313 -16.09 2.83 3.76
C LEU A 313 -17.61 2.69 3.64
N ARG A 314 -18.29 2.46 4.76
CA ARG A 314 -19.76 2.43 4.82
C ARG A 314 -20.31 3.86 4.77
N ASP A 315 -21.49 4.05 4.20
CA ASP A 315 -22.13 5.37 4.14
C ASP A 315 -22.80 5.79 5.45
N ASP A 316 -22.92 4.87 6.41
CA ASP A 316 -23.41 5.11 7.77
C ASP A 316 -22.31 5.25 8.83
N ALA A 317 -21.04 5.37 8.39
CA ALA A 317 -19.84 5.49 9.22
C ALA A 317 -19.42 6.93 9.59
#